data_AF-A0AAD9ZK26-F1
#
_entry.id   AF-A0AAD9ZK26-F1
#
_cell.length_a   1.000
_cell.length_b   1.000
_cell.length_c   1.000
_cell.angle_alpha   90.00
_cell.angle_beta   90.00
_cell.angle_gamma   90.00
#
_symmetry.space_group_name_H-M   'P 1'
#
loop_
_entity.id
_entity.type
_entity.pdbx_description
1 polymer ?
#
loop_
_entity_poly.entity_id
_entity_poly.type
_entity_poly.pdbx_seq_one_letter_code
_entity_poly.pdbx_strand_id
1 'polypeptide(L)'
;MDVGLRNEDLLQNILLRLPAVSLASAVRVNKSWNKACNQILNRPKLVTALSNSSSLHVAVKEILDEVLFEPIRPHFAVAYVDLKFDLATTHRLIAKKLGSQIPIITKAATGIIGMDAHTNEIEEANQMESPGNDDPNIGRIYTLFGHFNYSGIVLVVGFVWTQS
;
A
#
# COMPACT_ATOMS: atom_id res chain seq x y z
N MET A 1 0.94 -26.24 -27.89
CA MET A 1 2.29 -26.61 -27.41
C MET A 1 3.01 -25.32 -27.13
N ASP A 2 3.18 -25.01 -25.84
CA ASP A 2 3.50 -23.67 -25.35
C ASP A 2 4.85 -23.69 -24.62
N VAL A 3 5.90 -23.88 -25.41
CA VAL A 3 7.28 -23.96 -24.90
C VAL A 3 7.85 -22.56 -24.66
N GLY A 4 7.27 -21.53 -25.29
CA GLY A 4 7.67 -20.14 -25.17
C GLY A 4 7.29 -19.49 -23.84
N LEU A 5 6.05 -19.67 -23.37
CA LEU A 5 5.60 -19.05 -22.11
C LEU A 5 6.34 -19.63 -20.89
N ARG A 6 6.56 -20.94 -20.87
CA ARG A 6 7.29 -21.63 -19.79
C ARG A 6 8.73 -21.13 -19.59
N ASN A 7 9.39 -20.69 -20.67
CA ASN A 7 10.77 -20.22 -20.60
C ASN A 7 10.85 -18.76 -20.13
N GLU A 8 9.90 -17.91 -20.53
CA GLU A 8 9.79 -16.52 -20.04
C GLU A 8 9.45 -16.48 -18.53
N ASP A 9 8.58 -17.37 -18.04
CA ASP A 9 8.25 -17.48 -16.61
C ASP A 9 9.45 -17.93 -15.75
N LEU A 10 10.24 -18.88 -16.26
CA LEU A 10 11.46 -19.32 -15.62
C LEU A 10 12.48 -18.18 -15.55
N LEU A 11 12.63 -17.45 -16.66
CA LEU A 11 13.54 -16.33 -16.78
C LEU A 11 13.17 -15.17 -15.85
N GLN A 12 11.88 -14.82 -15.76
CA GLN A 12 11.40 -13.85 -14.76
C GLN A 12 11.71 -14.29 -13.33
N ASN A 13 11.48 -15.56 -12.98
CA ASN A 13 11.77 -16.09 -11.65
C ASN A 13 13.25 -16.02 -11.28
N ILE A 14 14.15 -16.26 -12.23
CA ILE A 14 15.60 -16.11 -12.02
C ILE A 14 15.94 -14.64 -11.83
N LEU A 15 15.45 -13.77 -12.71
CA LEU A 15 15.74 -12.33 -12.71
C LEU A 15 15.22 -11.64 -11.43
N LEU A 16 14.05 -12.03 -10.92
CA LEU A 16 13.48 -11.50 -9.66
C LEU A 16 14.35 -11.78 -8.43
N ARG A 17 15.24 -12.77 -8.50
CA ARG A 17 16.16 -13.14 -7.40
C ARG A 17 17.52 -12.45 -7.51
N LEU A 18 17.77 -11.71 -8.58
CA LEU A 18 19.04 -11.02 -8.77
C LEU A 18 19.07 -9.70 -7.98
N PRO A 19 20.23 -9.33 -7.40
CA PRO A 19 20.45 -7.98 -6.92
C PRO A 19 20.24 -6.93 -8.03
N ALA A 20 19.80 -5.73 -7.66
CA ALA A 20 19.44 -4.66 -8.60
C ALA A 20 20.53 -4.36 -9.65
N VAL A 21 21.80 -4.38 -9.25
CA VAL A 21 22.96 -4.14 -10.14
C VAL A 21 23.12 -5.26 -11.18
N SER A 22 22.94 -6.51 -10.75
CA SER A 22 22.97 -7.67 -11.64
C SER A 22 21.78 -7.67 -12.59
N LEU A 23 20.60 -7.30 -12.09
CA LEU A 23 19.38 -7.16 -12.90
C LEU A 23 19.53 -6.06 -13.96
N ALA A 24 20.13 -4.92 -13.61
CA ALA A 24 20.42 -3.85 -14.55
C ALA A 24 21.40 -4.26 -15.66
N SER A 25 22.38 -5.10 -15.33
CA SER A 25 23.33 -5.66 -16.30
C SER A 25 22.64 -6.66 -17.24
N ALA A 26 21.72 -7.46 -16.69
CA ALA A 26 20.90 -8.43 -17.41
C ALA A 26 20.00 -7.79 -18.49
N VAL A 27 19.58 -6.52 -18.33
CA VAL A 27 18.82 -5.76 -19.33
C VAL A 27 19.54 -5.69 -20.69
N ARG A 28 20.87 -5.80 -20.72
CA ARG A 28 21.69 -5.63 -21.93
C ARG A 28 21.97 -6.94 -22.69
N VAL A 29 21.56 -8.10 -22.16
CA VAL A 29 21.97 -9.40 -22.72
C VAL A 29 21.30 -9.70 -24.06
N ASN A 30 19.96 -9.66 -24.12
CA ASN A 30 19.19 -9.83 -25.36
C ASN A 30 17.76 -9.27 -25.21
N LYS A 31 16.95 -9.31 -26.28
CA LYS A 31 15.58 -8.77 -26.29
C LYS A 31 14.64 -9.41 -25.25
N SER A 32 14.71 -10.72 -25.01
CA SER A 32 13.87 -11.38 -24.00
C SER A 32 14.30 -10.99 -22.58
N TRP A 33 15.60 -11.01 -22.29
CA TRP A 33 16.14 -10.55 -21.00
C TRP A 33 15.82 -9.07 -20.75
N ASN A 34 15.97 -8.22 -21.78
CA ASN A 34 15.61 -6.81 -21.72
C ASN A 34 14.12 -6.63 -21.40
N LYS A 35 13.24 -7.36 -22.10
CA LYS A 35 11.79 -7.31 -21.88
C LYS A 35 11.41 -7.75 -20.46
N ALA A 36 11.96 -8.87 -19.99
CA ALA A 36 11.68 -9.40 -18.65
C ALA A 36 12.25 -8.50 -17.55
N CYS A 37 13.49 -8.00 -17.71
CA CYS A 37 14.07 -7.05 -16.76
C CYS A 37 13.27 -5.75 -16.73
N ASN A 38 12.85 -5.21 -17.88
CA ASN A 38 12.01 -4.02 -17.92
C ASN A 38 10.65 -4.27 -17.28
N GLN A 39 10.05 -5.45 -17.42
CA GLN A 39 8.81 -5.79 -16.70
C GLN A 39 8.99 -5.80 -15.19
N ILE A 40 10.15 -6.26 -14.70
CA ILE A 40 10.48 -6.27 -13.27
C ILE A 40 10.81 -4.84 -12.78
N LEU A 41 11.64 -4.10 -13.50
CA LEU A 41 12.08 -2.75 -13.16
C LEU A 41 10.95 -1.71 -13.27
N ASN A 42 10.01 -1.90 -14.20
CA ASN A 42 8.84 -1.03 -14.35
C ASN A 42 7.78 -1.23 -13.25
N ARG A 43 7.93 -2.27 -12.41
CA ARG A 43 7.00 -2.51 -11.30
C ARG A 43 7.65 -2.03 -10.00
N PRO A 44 7.23 -0.87 -9.46
CA PRO A 44 7.60 -0.54 -8.10
C PRO A 44 7.09 -1.66 -7.18
N LYS A 45 7.95 -2.14 -6.28
CA LYS A 45 7.48 -3.04 -5.21
C LYS A 45 6.59 -2.18 -4.33
N LEU A 46 5.31 -2.52 -4.26
CA LEU A 46 4.36 -1.87 -3.37
C LEU A 46 4.20 -2.76 -2.14
N VAL A 47 4.36 -2.17 -0.96
CA VAL A 47 4.02 -2.81 0.31
C VAL A 47 2.88 -2.01 0.91
N THR A 48 1.88 -2.72 1.44
CA THR A 48 0.67 -2.11 1.99
C THR A 48 0.44 -2.61 3.40
N ALA A 49 0.00 -1.73 4.28
CA ALA A 49 -0.35 -2.04 5.65
C ALA A 49 -1.69 -1.42 5.99
N LEU A 50 -2.53 -2.13 6.76
CA LEU A 50 -3.78 -1.64 7.32
C LEU A 50 -3.72 -1.76 8.85
N SER A 51 -4.10 -0.68 9.54
CA SER A 51 -4.43 -0.74 10.97
C SER A 51 -5.90 -0.39 11.17
N ASN A 52 -6.56 -1.17 12.03
CA ASN A 52 -7.92 -0.95 12.52
C ASN A 52 -7.97 -0.34 13.94
N SER A 53 -6.84 0.18 14.44
CA SER A 53 -6.76 0.76 15.78
C SER A 53 -7.54 2.07 15.88
N SER A 54 -8.26 2.28 16.98
CA SER A 54 -8.98 3.53 17.28
C SER A 54 -8.08 4.68 17.72
N SER A 55 -6.84 4.39 18.07
CA SER A 55 -5.85 5.39 18.44
C SER A 55 -4.96 5.73 17.26
N LEU A 56 -4.98 6.99 16.81
CA LEU A 56 -4.15 7.47 15.69
C LEU A 56 -2.66 7.13 15.86
N HIS A 57 -2.12 7.31 17.08
CA HIS A 57 -0.71 7.04 17.35
C HIS A 57 -0.36 5.56 17.26
N VAL A 58 -1.28 4.68 17.70
CA VAL A 58 -1.12 3.24 17.62
C VAL A 58 -1.26 2.80 16.17
N ALA A 59 -2.28 3.28 15.46
CA ALA A 59 -2.52 2.98 14.06
C ALA A 59 -1.34 3.35 13.17
N VAL A 60 -0.81 4.58 13.32
CA VAL A 60 0.37 5.02 12.57
C VAL A 60 1.60 4.19 12.89
N LYS A 61 1.77 3.76 14.14
CA LYS A 61 2.90 2.91 14.52
C LYS A 61 2.80 1.54 13.86
N GLU A 62 1.65 0.87 13.96
CA GLU A 62 1.41 -0.46 13.39
C GLU A 62 1.71 -0.49 11.89
N ILE A 63 1.11 0.42 11.11
CA ILE A 63 1.31 0.46 9.66
C ILE A 63 2.75 0.75 9.26
N LEU A 64 3.48 1.54 10.06
CA LEU A 64 4.87 1.87 9.77
C LEU A 64 5.82 0.74 10.13
N ASP A 65 5.60 0.10 11.28
CA ASP A 65 6.41 -1.03 11.72
C ASP A 65 6.29 -2.21 10.72
N GLU A 66 5.10 -2.40 10.13
CA GLU A 66 4.89 -3.38 9.08
C GLU A 66 5.55 -3.01 7.75
N VAL A 67 5.26 -1.84 7.17
CA VAL A 67 5.83 -1.49 5.85
C VAL A 67 7.35 -1.28 5.87
N LEU A 68 7.92 -0.97 7.04
CA LEU A 68 9.35 -0.81 7.26
C LEU A 68 10.01 -2.06 7.86
N PHE A 69 9.31 -3.18 7.94
CA PHE A 69 9.89 -4.44 8.40
C PHE A 69 11.06 -4.89 7.51
N GLU A 70 11.00 -4.59 6.21
CA GLU A 70 12.13 -4.79 5.31
C GLU A 70 13.11 -3.60 5.34
N PRO A 71 14.44 -3.84 5.23
CA PRO A 71 15.49 -2.83 5.43
C PRO A 71 15.60 -1.75 4.34
N ILE A 72 14.63 -1.66 3.43
CA ILE A 72 14.65 -0.69 2.33
C ILE A 72 13.81 0.52 2.73
N ARG A 73 14.29 1.74 2.43
CA ARG A 73 13.50 2.96 2.60
C ARG A 73 12.55 3.15 1.41
N PRO A 74 11.28 3.51 1.66
CA PRO A 74 10.35 3.74 0.56
C PRO A 74 10.71 5.02 -0.21
N HIS A 75 10.41 5.01 -1.50
CA HIS A 75 10.63 6.14 -2.41
C HIS A 75 9.44 7.10 -2.41
N PHE A 76 8.24 6.60 -2.10
CA PHE A 76 7.03 7.39 -1.89
C PHE A 76 6.08 6.64 -0.95
N ALA A 77 5.11 7.36 -0.39
CA ALA A 77 4.01 6.78 0.36
C ALA A 77 2.66 7.40 0.00
N VAL A 78 1.62 6.60 0.06
CA VAL A 78 0.21 7.00 -0.09
C VAL A 78 -0.55 6.49 1.13
N ALA A 79 -1.14 7.40 1.89
CA ALA A 79 -1.91 7.09 3.09
C ALA A 79 -3.39 7.37 2.85
N TYR A 80 -4.24 6.38 3.07
CA TYR A 80 -5.68 6.50 3.12
C TYR A 80 -6.11 6.53 4.58
N VAL A 81 -6.85 7.57 4.95
CA VAL A 81 -7.17 7.88 6.35
C VAL A 81 -8.67 7.92 6.50
N ASP A 82 -9.20 7.19 7.48
CA ASP A 82 -10.61 7.25 7.82
C ASP A 82 -11.01 8.66 8.32
N LEU A 83 -12.27 9.04 8.10
CA LEU A 83 -12.80 10.35 8.48
C LEU A 83 -12.73 10.66 9.98
N LYS A 84 -12.57 9.64 10.84
CA LYS A 84 -12.38 9.82 12.29
C LYS A 84 -11.02 10.39 12.66
N PHE A 85 -10.02 10.30 11.79
CA PHE A 85 -8.68 10.80 12.06
C PHE A 85 -8.43 12.14 11.36
N ASP A 86 -7.78 13.05 12.08
CA ASP A 86 -7.35 14.32 11.49
C ASP A 86 -6.29 14.10 10.43
N LEU A 87 -6.59 14.50 9.19
CA LEU A 87 -5.74 14.25 8.02
C LEU A 87 -4.37 14.94 8.15
N ALA A 88 -4.33 16.17 8.64
CA ALA A 88 -3.11 16.96 8.76
C ALA A 88 -2.18 16.39 9.85
N THR A 89 -2.73 16.01 10.99
CA THR A 89 -2.01 15.36 12.08
C THR A 89 -1.48 13.99 11.64
N THR A 90 -2.30 13.20 10.94
CA THR A 90 -1.90 11.91 10.38
C THR A 90 -0.74 12.05 9.40
N HIS A 91 -0.85 12.97 8.44
CA HIS A 91 0.21 13.28 7.49
C HIS A 91 1.52 13.65 8.19
N ARG A 92 1.45 14.53 9.19
CA ARG A 92 2.63 14.97 9.96
C ARG A 92 3.29 13.80 10.71
N LEU A 93 2.51 12.89 11.29
CA LEU A 93 3.05 11.73 12.00
C LEU A 93 3.78 10.77 11.05
N ILE A 94 3.18 10.48 9.89
CA ILE A 94 3.79 9.64 8.85
C ILE A 94 5.07 10.31 8.33
N ALA A 95 5.02 11.59 7.98
CA ALA A 95 6.18 12.34 7.49
C ALA A 95 7.33 12.41 8.50
N LYS A 96 7.03 12.55 9.80
CA LYS A 96 8.03 12.53 10.86
C LYS A 96 8.78 11.19 10.91
N LYS A 97 8.11 10.08 10.61
CA LYS A 97 8.67 8.73 10.69
C LYS A 97 9.39 8.29 9.41
N LEU A 98 8.80 8.57 8.25
CA LEU A 98 9.40 8.26 6.94
C LEU A 98 10.55 9.22 6.60
N GLY A 99 10.47 10.47 7.07
CA GLY A 99 11.43 11.53 6.78
C GLY A 99 10.92 12.49 5.71
N SER A 100 11.35 13.75 5.79
CA SER A 100 10.85 14.86 4.96
C SER A 100 11.16 14.75 3.47
N GLN A 101 12.07 13.86 3.07
CA GLN A 101 12.49 13.68 1.67
C GLN A 101 11.61 12.69 0.91
N ILE A 102 10.74 11.96 1.61
CA ILE A 102 9.84 11.00 0.98
C ILE A 102 8.55 11.74 0.61
N PRO A 103 8.17 11.79 -0.67
CA PRO A 103 6.88 12.31 -1.09
C PRO A 103 5.75 11.48 -0.48
N ILE A 104 4.84 12.15 0.23
CA ILE A 104 3.70 11.51 0.91
C ILE A 104 2.42 12.16 0.40
N ILE A 105 1.50 11.33 -0.10
CA ILE A 105 0.13 11.73 -0.41
C ILE A 105 -0.75 11.20 0.71
N THR A 106 -1.57 12.05 1.33
CA THR A 106 -2.52 11.63 2.37
C THR A 106 -3.92 12.02 1.92
N LYS A 107 -4.83 11.05 1.90
CA LYS A 107 -6.20 11.21 1.41
C LYS A 107 -7.19 10.66 2.42
N ALA A 108 -8.25 11.43 2.69
CA ALA A 108 -9.39 10.93 3.44
C ALA A 108 -10.25 10.00 2.55
N ALA A 109 -10.66 8.85 3.06
CA ALA A 109 -11.46 7.88 2.33
C ALA A 109 -12.56 7.27 3.22
N THR A 110 -13.72 7.01 2.62
CA THR A 110 -14.83 6.26 3.23
C THR A 110 -14.79 4.82 2.70
N GLY A 111 -14.57 3.85 3.58
CA GLY A 111 -14.35 2.47 3.17
C GLY A 111 -12.94 2.26 2.64
N ILE A 112 -12.11 1.62 3.44
CA ILE A 112 -10.71 1.40 3.12
C ILE A 112 -10.48 -0.10 3.02
N ILE A 113 -10.12 -0.60 1.83
CA ILE A 113 -9.71 -1.99 1.64
C ILE A 113 -8.18 -2.02 1.70
N GLY A 114 -7.64 -2.86 2.57
CA GLY A 114 -6.21 -3.01 2.77
C GLY A 114 -5.84 -4.43 3.18
N MET A 115 -4.54 -4.68 3.27
CA MET A 115 -4.01 -5.92 3.82
C MET A 115 -3.73 -5.68 5.30
N ASP A 116 -4.38 -6.43 6.19
CA ASP A 116 -4.23 -6.28 7.63
C ASP A 116 -2.80 -6.58 8.07
N ALA A 117 -2.29 -5.73 8.95
CA ALA A 117 -0.90 -5.72 9.35
C ALA A 117 -0.42 -6.95 10.12
N HIS A 118 -1.35 -7.66 10.75
CA HIS A 118 -1.06 -8.75 11.66
C HIS A 118 -1.43 -10.10 11.04
N THR A 119 -2.49 -10.14 10.24
CA THR A 119 -3.02 -11.37 9.65
C THR A 119 -2.57 -11.56 8.20
N ASN A 120 -2.13 -10.49 7.52
CA ASN A 120 -1.81 -10.50 6.10
C ASN A 120 -3.01 -10.95 5.24
N GLU A 121 -4.24 -10.78 5.75
CA GLU A 121 -5.50 -11.02 5.05
C GLU A 121 -6.00 -9.72 4.41
N ILE A 122 -6.71 -9.84 3.29
CA ILE A 122 -7.35 -8.68 2.65
C ILE A 122 -8.62 -8.37 3.44
N GLU A 123 -8.65 -7.21 4.07
CA GLU A 123 -9.80 -6.74 4.83
C GLU A 123 -10.37 -5.46 4.21
N GLU A 124 -11.70 -5.40 4.14
CA GLU A 124 -12.42 -4.16 3.88
C GLU A 124 -12.85 -3.56 5.22
N ALA A 125 -12.44 -2.32 5.50
CA ALA A 125 -12.91 -1.55 6.65
C ALA A 125 -14.38 -1.09 6.51
N ASN A 126 -15.21 -1.85 5.79
CA ASN A 126 -16.66 -1.74 5.70
C ASN A 126 -17.31 -3.09 6.06
N GLN A 127 -18.02 -3.13 7.17
CA GLN A 127 -19.15 -4.03 7.31
C GLN A 127 -20.34 -3.22 7.82
N MET A 128 -21.29 -2.94 6.94
CA MET A 128 -22.56 -2.30 7.27
C MET A 128 -23.65 -3.34 7.10
N GLU A 129 -24.14 -3.91 8.20
CA GLU A 129 -25.49 -4.47 8.20
C GLU A 129 -26.45 -3.28 8.12
N SER A 130 -27.24 -3.21 7.04
CA SER A 130 -28.14 -2.09 6.77
C SER A 130 -29.39 -2.18 7.67
N PRO A 131 -29.71 -1.17 8.50
CA PRO A 131 -31.05 -1.06 9.05
C PRO A 131 -31.93 -0.38 8.00
N GLY A 132 -32.88 -1.13 7.45
CA GLY A 132 -33.90 -0.54 6.59
C GLY A 132 -34.64 0.58 7.32
N ASN A 133 -34.77 1.74 6.69
CA ASN A 133 -36.00 2.54 6.67
C ASN A 133 -35.86 3.80 5.81
N ASP A 134 -36.98 4.11 5.17
CA ASP A 134 -37.15 5.05 4.09
C ASP A 134 -37.43 6.48 4.60
N ASP A 135 -36.42 7.35 4.67
CA ASP A 135 -36.63 8.81 4.74
C ASP A 135 -35.56 9.56 3.92
N PRO A 136 -35.92 10.35 2.88
CA PRO A 136 -34.96 10.64 1.83
C PRO A 136 -33.97 11.78 2.09
N ASN A 137 -34.21 12.77 2.98
CA ASN A 137 -33.61 14.09 2.70
C ASN A 137 -32.84 14.90 3.75
N ILE A 138 -32.95 14.75 5.08
CA ILE A 138 -32.25 15.75 5.97
C ILE A 138 -31.47 15.14 7.14
N GLY A 139 -31.72 13.87 7.52
CA GLY A 139 -30.93 13.17 8.56
C GLY A 139 -29.68 12.44 8.04
N ARG A 140 -29.61 12.11 6.74
CA ARG A 140 -28.70 11.09 6.17
C ARG A 140 -27.22 11.45 6.15
N ILE A 141 -26.82 12.72 6.19
CA ILE A 141 -25.39 13.07 6.09
C ILE A 141 -24.68 12.90 7.44
N TYR A 142 -25.34 13.16 8.57
CA TYR A 142 -24.69 13.15 9.88
C TYR A 142 -24.90 11.84 10.67
N THR A 143 -25.98 11.09 10.42
CA THR A 143 -26.13 9.73 10.98
C THR A 143 -25.42 8.64 10.17
N LEU A 144 -25.06 8.86 8.88
CA LEU A 144 -24.24 7.91 8.12
C LEU A 144 -22.82 7.77 8.70
N PHE A 145 -22.21 8.85 9.19
CA PHE A 145 -20.86 8.82 9.77
C PHE A 145 -20.83 8.41 11.25
N GLY A 146 -22.00 8.25 11.87
CA GLY A 146 -22.15 8.02 13.31
C GLY A 146 -22.10 6.55 13.75
N HIS A 147 -22.06 5.58 12.83
CA HIS A 147 -22.16 4.15 13.19
C HIS A 147 -21.19 3.24 12.42
N PHE A 148 -20.10 3.77 11.86
CA PHE A 148 -18.97 2.92 11.50
C PHE A 148 -18.19 2.68 12.78
N ASN A 149 -18.19 1.46 13.33
CA ASN A 149 -17.36 1.11 14.49
C ASN A 149 -15.88 0.90 14.14
N TYR A 150 -15.51 1.11 12.87
CA TYR A 150 -14.16 0.89 12.38
C TYR A 150 -13.48 2.22 12.08
N SER A 151 -12.23 2.33 12.48
CA SER A 151 -11.34 3.47 12.24
C SER A 151 -10.06 2.87 11.74
N GLY A 152 -9.61 3.27 10.56
CA GLY A 152 -8.43 2.65 9.98
C GLY A 152 -7.60 3.58 9.13
N ILE A 153 -6.33 3.18 8.97
CA ILE A 153 -5.38 3.84 8.10
C ILE A 153 -4.75 2.75 7.23
N VAL A 154 -4.77 2.95 5.92
CA VAL A 154 -3.95 2.16 4.99
C VAL A 154 -2.77 2.98 4.54
N LEU A 155 -1.59 2.38 4.61
CA LEU A 155 -0.37 2.94 4.09
C LEU A 155 0.14 2.07 2.96
N VAL A 156 0.25 2.63 1.77
CA VAL A 156 0.93 2.04 0.63
C VAL A 156 2.27 2.73 0.49
N VAL A 157 3.36 1.96 0.47
CA VAL A 157 4.70 2.48 0.19
C VAL A 157 5.27 1.84 -1.05
N GLY A 158 5.98 2.64 -1.86
CA GLY A 158 6.60 2.16 -3.08
C GLY A 158 8.11 2.15 -3.00
N PHE A 159 8.72 1.04 -3.43
CA PHE A 159 10.15 0.90 -3.62
C PHE A 159 10.45 0.84 -5.11
N VAL A 160 11.20 1.82 -5.60
CA VAL A 160 11.70 1.84 -6.97
C VAL A 160 13.12 1.27 -6.96
N TRP A 161 13.42 0.39 -7.91
CA TRP A 161 14.78 -0.11 -8.08
C TRP A 161 15.68 1.03 -8.58
N THR A 162 16.36 1.71 -7.66
CA THR A 162 17.38 2.70 -8.00
C THR A 162 18.76 2.02 -7.93
N GLN A 163 19.54 2.16 -9.01
CA GLN A 163 20.98 1.87 -8.95
C GLN A 163 21.63 2.99 -8.13
N SER A 164 22.15 2.65 -6.97
CA SER A 164 23.08 3.48 -6.20
C SER A 164 24.49 3.31 -6.71
#